data_AF-A0A0D6KLQ0-F1
#
_entry.id   AF-A0A0D6KLQ0-F1
#
_cell.length_a   1.000
_cell.length_b   1.000
_cell.length_c   1.000
_cell.angle_alpha   90.00
_cell.angle_beta   90.00
_cell.angle_gamma   90.00
#
_symmetry.space_group_name_H-M   'P 1'
#
loop_
_entity.id
_entity.type
_entity.pdbx_description
1 polymer ?
#
loop_
_entity_poly.entity_id
_entity_poly.type
_entity_poly.pdbx_seq_one_letter_code
_entity_poly.pdbx_strand_id
1 'polypeptide(L)'
;MEQTETNYSVSSHALKVIAEIDGSLKFCDRFGQIIRAELPPQCKSEEWIHQAQLRTEERIYVLGERASTLNLRAAKDEQQQSKTYRMWNYDAAGMYLPGSDPMYLCIPVYLGLHSLGSYLVFYENSLFS
;
A
#
# COMPACT_ATOMS: atom_id res chain seq x y z
N MET A 1 20.31 -8.67 -14.00
CA MET A 1 20.10 -9.16 -12.63
C MET A 1 21.48 -9.25 -11.99
N GLU A 2 21.65 -8.65 -10.83
CA GLU A 2 22.90 -8.66 -10.06
C GLU A 2 22.64 -9.43 -8.76
N GLN A 3 23.60 -10.24 -8.34
CA GLN A 3 23.53 -11.02 -7.11
C GLN A 3 24.75 -10.68 -6.25
N THR A 4 24.50 -10.45 -4.96
CA THR A 4 25.53 -10.35 -3.92
C THR A 4 25.34 -11.51 -2.93
N GLU A 5 26.21 -11.60 -1.92
CA GLU A 5 26.03 -12.59 -0.84
C GLU A 5 24.74 -12.37 -0.04
N THR A 6 24.21 -11.14 -0.01
CA THR A 6 23.11 -10.74 0.90
C THR A 6 21.83 -10.32 0.19
N ASN A 7 21.86 -10.04 -1.11
CA ASN A 7 20.68 -9.63 -1.88
C ASN A 7 20.73 -10.00 -3.36
N TYR A 8 19.56 -9.92 -3.98
CA TYR A 8 19.36 -9.95 -5.42
C TYR A 8 18.86 -8.58 -5.87
N SER A 9 19.27 -8.13 -7.05
CA SER A 9 18.69 -6.92 -7.63
C SER A 9 18.42 -7.03 -9.13
N VAL A 10 17.35 -6.37 -9.54
CA VAL A 10 16.93 -6.22 -10.94
C VAL A 10 16.79 -4.74 -11.23
N SER A 11 17.31 -4.31 -12.38
CA SER A 11 17.35 -2.89 -12.75
C SER A 11 16.79 -2.70 -14.15
N SER A 12 16.09 -1.60 -14.33
CA SER A 12 15.68 -1.03 -15.61
C SER A 12 16.29 0.37 -15.74
N HIS A 13 15.96 1.10 -16.80
CA HIS A 13 16.39 2.49 -16.95
C HIS A 13 15.83 3.43 -15.86
N ALA A 14 14.63 3.14 -15.33
CA ALA A 14 13.91 4.04 -14.43
C ALA A 14 13.84 3.54 -12.97
N LEU A 15 13.97 2.23 -12.75
CA LEU A 15 13.70 1.58 -11.48
C LEU A 15 14.71 0.46 -11.21
N LYS A 16 15.26 0.42 -9.99
CA LYS A 16 15.98 -0.72 -9.44
C LYS A 16 15.17 -1.32 -8.29
N VAL A 17 15.03 -2.64 -8.28
CA VAL A 17 14.41 -3.39 -7.17
C VAL A 17 15.48 -4.25 -6.54
N ILE A 18 15.60 -4.16 -5.22
CA ILE A 18 16.51 -4.95 -4.40
C ILE A 18 15.67 -5.84 -3.50
N ALA A 19 15.92 -7.14 -3.57
CA ALA A 19 15.33 -8.15 -2.70
C ALA A 19 16.40 -8.65 -1.74
N GLU A 20 16.18 -8.41 -0.46
CA GLU A 20 17.03 -8.93 0.62
C GLU A 20 16.72 -10.42 0.86
N ILE A 21 17.64 -11.14 1.50
CA ILE A 21 17.49 -12.59 1.75
C ILE A 21 16.29 -12.94 2.65
N ASP A 22 15.83 -12.00 3.47
CA ASP A 22 14.67 -12.15 4.35
C ASP A 22 13.33 -11.87 3.62
N GLY A 23 13.38 -11.47 2.34
CA GLY A 23 12.20 -11.13 1.55
C GLY A 23 11.80 -9.66 1.60
N SER A 24 12.52 -8.80 2.34
CA SER A 24 12.31 -7.35 2.28
C SER A 24 12.61 -6.82 0.88
N LEU A 25 11.83 -5.83 0.42
CA LEU A 25 12.03 -5.19 -0.88
C LEU A 25 12.37 -3.71 -0.73
N LYS A 26 13.28 -3.22 -1.58
CA LYS A 26 13.53 -1.78 -1.77
C LYS A 26 13.37 -1.45 -3.25
N PHE A 27 12.59 -0.43 -3.51
CA PHE A 27 12.38 0.15 -4.84
C PHE A 27 13.13 1.46 -4.89
N CYS A 28 14.05 1.60 -5.83
CA CYS A 28 14.87 2.79 -6.02
C CYS A 28 14.62 3.40 -7.39
N ASP A 29 14.61 4.72 -7.47
CA ASP A 29 14.61 5.44 -8.75
C ASP A 29 15.94 5.28 -9.50
N ARG A 30 16.02 5.88 -10.69
CA ARG A 30 17.23 5.90 -11.54
C ARG A 30 18.46 6.54 -10.88
N PHE A 31 18.29 7.32 -9.81
CA PHE A 31 19.37 7.95 -9.06
C PHE A 31 19.76 7.15 -7.81
N GLY A 32 19.13 5.99 -7.59
CA GLY A 32 19.36 5.14 -6.43
C GLY A 32 18.62 5.59 -5.17
N GLN A 33 17.74 6.59 -5.26
CA GLN A 33 16.92 7.02 -4.12
C GLN A 33 15.82 5.99 -3.89
N ILE A 34 15.73 5.47 -2.67
CA ILE A 34 14.62 4.58 -2.29
C ILE A 34 13.33 5.38 -2.44
N ILE A 35 12.39 4.93 -3.27
CA ILE A 35 11.04 5.48 -3.36
C ILE A 35 10.06 4.71 -2.48
N ARG A 36 10.29 3.41 -2.24
CA ARG A 36 9.45 2.56 -1.40
C ARG A 36 10.26 1.44 -0.77
N ALA A 37 9.94 1.09 0.47
CA ALA A 37 10.50 -0.06 1.16
C ALA A 37 9.39 -0.94 1.74
N GLU A 38 9.56 -2.25 1.65
CA GLU A 38 8.63 -3.26 2.14
C GLU A 38 9.36 -4.17 3.13
N LEU A 39 8.65 -4.51 4.21
CA LEU A 39 9.14 -5.45 5.23
C LEU A 39 9.01 -6.90 4.70
N PRO A 40 9.68 -7.86 5.35
CA PRO A 40 9.50 -9.27 5.03
C PRO A 40 8.00 -9.67 5.04
N PRO A 41 7.53 -10.42 4.04
CA PRO A 41 6.17 -10.93 4.04
C PRO A 41 5.96 -11.84 5.26
N GLN A 42 4.83 -11.68 5.95
CA GLN A 42 4.51 -12.48 7.12
C GLN A 42 3.38 -13.45 6.78
N CYS A 43 3.59 -14.73 7.05
CA CYS A 43 2.55 -15.74 7.01
C CYS A 43 2.00 -15.96 8.43
N LYS A 44 0.72 -15.67 8.65
CA LYS A 44 0.01 -15.92 9.90
C LYS A 44 -1.10 -16.93 9.66
N SER A 45 -0.81 -18.20 9.94
CA SER A 45 -1.74 -19.31 9.70
C SER A 45 -2.19 -19.37 8.23
N GLU A 46 -3.39 -18.88 7.92
CA GLU A 46 -3.97 -18.87 6.57
C GLU A 46 -3.92 -17.48 5.90
N GLU A 47 -3.33 -16.48 6.57
CA GLU A 47 -3.25 -15.10 6.11
C GLU A 47 -1.83 -14.71 5.71
N TRP A 48 -1.72 -13.91 4.65
CA TRP A 48 -0.48 -13.23 4.28
C TRP A 48 -0.59 -11.75 4.56
N ILE A 49 0.39 -11.22 5.30
CA ILE A 49 0.48 -9.80 5.61
C ILE A 49 1.64 -9.19 4.82
N HIS A 50 1.29 -8.16 4.06
CA HIS A 50 2.24 -7.31 3.36
C HIS A 50 2.32 -5.94 4.05
N GLN A 51 3.53 -5.48 4.38
CA GLN A 51 3.75 -4.22 5.08
C GLN A 51 4.77 -3.36 4.34
N ALA A 52 4.42 -2.10 4.15
CA ALA A 52 5.30 -1.10 3.57
C ALA A 52 5.64 -0.01 4.58
N GLN A 53 6.89 0.44 4.55
CA GLN A 53 7.34 1.56 5.35
C GLN A 53 6.95 2.87 4.64
N LEU A 54 6.07 3.63 5.27
CA LEU A 54 5.69 4.95 4.80
C LEU A 54 6.57 6.02 5.42
N ARG A 55 6.90 7.06 4.65
CA ARG A 55 7.56 8.26 5.21
C ARG A 55 6.59 9.04 6.08
N THR A 56 7.06 9.98 6.88
CA THR A 56 6.18 10.76 7.76
C THR A 56 5.22 11.66 6.98
N GLU A 57 5.68 12.29 5.89
CA GLU A 57 4.90 13.24 5.09
C GLU A 57 4.03 12.59 3.99
N GLU A 58 4.22 11.29 3.77
CA GLU A 58 3.62 10.56 2.66
C GLU A 58 2.10 10.52 2.73
N ARG A 59 1.46 10.72 1.58
CA ARG A 59 0.00 10.77 1.45
C ARG A 59 -0.47 9.56 0.65
N ILE A 60 -1.62 9.03 1.05
CA ILE A 60 -2.22 7.83 0.43
C ILE A 60 -3.57 8.22 -0.16
N TYR A 61 -3.78 7.85 -1.41
CA TYR A 61 -4.97 8.16 -2.19
C TYR A 61 -5.57 6.91 -2.84
N VAL A 62 -6.78 7.04 -3.38
CA VAL A 62 -7.52 6.03 -4.14
C VAL A 62 -8.22 4.99 -3.23
N LEU A 63 -8.12 3.69 -3.45
CA LEU A 63 -8.95 2.62 -2.86
C LEU A 63 -10.40 2.49 -3.37
N GLY A 64 -10.74 3.15 -4.47
CA GLY A 64 -12.11 3.17 -5.01
C GLY A 64 -13.01 4.18 -4.28
N GLU A 65 -14.27 3.84 -4.12
CA GLU A 65 -15.24 4.70 -3.43
C GLU A 65 -15.02 4.63 -1.90
N ARG A 66 -14.70 5.77 -1.29
CA ARG A 66 -14.55 5.90 0.17
C ARG A 66 -15.23 7.17 0.66
N ALA A 67 -16.10 7.05 1.65
CA ALA A 67 -16.66 8.18 2.38
C ALA A 67 -15.62 8.73 3.38
N SER A 68 -14.49 9.22 2.88
CA SER A 68 -13.37 9.69 3.70
C SER A 68 -12.66 10.90 3.09
N THR A 69 -11.65 11.42 3.78
CA THR A 69 -10.80 12.49 3.25
C THR A 69 -10.02 11.99 2.04
N LEU A 70 -9.72 12.89 1.09
CA LEU A 70 -8.96 12.54 -0.11
C LEU A 70 -7.61 11.89 0.23
N ASN A 71 -6.88 12.46 1.20
CA ASN A 71 -5.73 11.78 1.80
C ASN A 71 -6.25 10.79 2.85
N LEU A 72 -6.29 9.51 2.48
CA LEU A 72 -6.81 8.43 3.32
C LEU A 72 -5.99 8.23 4.59
N ARG A 73 -4.70 8.60 4.59
CA ARG A 73 -3.84 8.51 5.77
C ARG A 73 -4.19 9.53 6.84
N ALA A 74 -4.74 10.68 6.44
CA ALA A 74 -5.17 11.71 7.38
C ALA A 74 -6.52 11.37 8.04
N ALA A 75 -7.26 10.41 7.48
CA ALA A 75 -8.55 10.00 8.01
C ALA A 75 -8.39 9.37 9.39
N LYS A 76 -9.30 9.75 10.29
CA LYS A 76 -9.43 9.18 11.62
C LYS A 76 -10.75 8.44 11.75
N ASP A 77 -10.76 7.37 12.52
CA ASP A 77 -11.98 6.71 12.95
C ASP A 77 -12.61 7.44 14.16
N GLU A 78 -13.71 6.91 14.65
CA GLU A 78 -14.45 7.44 15.81
C GLU A 78 -13.58 7.51 17.08
N GLN A 79 -12.55 6.68 17.17
CA GLN A 79 -11.62 6.58 18.30
C GLN A 79 -10.38 7.46 18.10
N GLN A 80 -10.37 8.33 17.08
CA GLN A 80 -9.24 9.19 16.71
C GLN A 80 -7.97 8.42 16.31
N GLN A 81 -8.10 7.14 15.94
CA GLN A 81 -7.02 6.32 15.43
C GLN A 81 -6.94 6.42 13.91
N SER A 82 -5.81 6.00 13.32
CA SER A 82 -5.67 5.98 11.87
C SER A 82 -6.68 5.01 11.26
N LYS A 83 -7.48 5.49 10.30
CA LYS A 83 -8.55 4.70 9.71
C LYS A 83 -8.00 3.49 8.94
N THR A 84 -8.62 2.34 9.14
CA THR A 84 -8.40 1.11 8.34
C THR A 84 -9.53 0.96 7.33
N TYR A 85 -9.23 0.46 6.14
CA TYR A 85 -10.20 0.28 5.06
C TYR A 85 -10.30 -1.19 4.66
N ARG A 86 -11.52 -1.69 4.53
CA ARG A 86 -11.81 -3.05 4.06
C ARG A 86 -12.06 -3.06 2.56
N MET A 87 -11.52 -4.08 1.90
CA MET A 87 -11.77 -4.33 0.48
C MET A 87 -12.92 -5.31 0.37
N TRP A 88 -14.16 -4.85 0.50
CA TRP A 88 -15.33 -5.71 0.37
C TRP A 88 -16.50 -4.93 -0.23
N ASN A 89 -16.92 -5.26 -1.44
CA ASN A 89 -18.05 -4.55 -2.05
C ASN A 89 -19.31 -4.80 -1.21
N TYR A 90 -19.88 -3.73 -0.67
CA TYR A 90 -21.04 -3.79 0.21
C TYR A 90 -22.15 -2.90 -0.32
N ASP A 91 -23.36 -3.45 -0.39
CA ASP A 91 -24.58 -2.71 -0.69
C ASP A 91 -25.28 -2.33 0.61
N ALA A 92 -25.10 -1.08 1.05
CA ALA A 92 -25.79 -0.55 2.22
C ALA A 92 -27.23 -0.07 1.93
N ALA A 93 -27.81 -0.45 0.78
CA ALA A 93 -29.13 0.00 0.31
C ALA A 93 -29.27 1.53 0.32
N GLY A 94 -28.20 2.25 -0.03
CA GLY A 94 -28.16 3.71 -0.04
C GLY A 94 -27.94 4.39 1.33
N MET A 95 -27.80 3.64 2.42
CA MET A 95 -27.52 4.19 3.75
C MET A 95 -26.01 4.30 4.01
N TYR A 96 -25.39 5.37 3.53
CA TYR A 96 -23.99 5.70 3.86
C TYR A 96 -23.92 6.98 4.68
N LEU A 97 -23.14 6.93 5.74
CA LEU A 97 -22.76 8.09 6.54
C LEU A 97 -21.32 8.50 6.18
N PRO A 98 -20.92 9.76 6.43
CA PRO A 98 -19.51 10.12 6.39
C PRO A 98 -18.70 9.17 7.27
N GLY A 99 -17.65 8.56 6.72
CA GLY A 99 -16.87 7.55 7.40
C GLY A 99 -17.27 6.10 7.10
N SER A 100 -18.40 5.85 6.42
CA SER A 100 -18.81 4.49 6.04
C SER A 100 -17.71 3.78 5.23
N ASP A 101 -17.47 2.52 5.60
CA ASP A 101 -16.56 1.60 4.94
C ASP A 101 -16.99 0.16 5.31
N PRO A 102 -17.03 -0.79 4.37
CA PRO A 102 -16.70 -0.63 2.95
C PRO A 102 -17.89 -0.10 2.11
N MET A 103 -17.66 0.20 0.83
CA MET A 103 -18.64 0.79 -0.10
C MET A 103 -18.91 -0.11 -1.31
N TYR A 104 -19.78 0.32 -2.23
CA TYR A 104 -20.19 -0.43 -3.42
C TYR A 104 -19.02 -0.88 -4.32
N LEU A 105 -18.01 -0.02 -4.48
CA LEU A 105 -16.87 -0.26 -5.35
C LEU A 105 -15.54 -0.06 -4.63
N CYS A 106 -15.00 -1.15 -4.12
CA CYS A 106 -13.63 -1.24 -3.61
C CYS A 106 -12.69 -1.59 -4.77
N ILE A 107 -11.73 -0.71 -5.07
CA ILE A 107 -10.66 -1.00 -6.03
C ILE A 107 -9.36 -1.15 -5.23
N PRO A 108 -8.68 -2.31 -5.25
CA PRO A 108 -7.49 -2.57 -4.41
C PRO A 108 -6.23 -1.91 -4.99
N VAL A 109 -6.33 -0.61 -5.31
CA VAL A 109 -5.28 0.24 -5.86
C VAL A 109 -5.10 1.45 -4.96
N TYR A 110 -3.87 1.73 -4.53
CA TYR A 110 -3.54 3.02 -3.91
C TYR A 110 -2.35 3.70 -4.56
N LEU A 111 -2.33 5.03 -4.46
CA LEU A 111 -1.22 5.88 -4.86
C LEU A 111 -0.53 6.42 -3.60
N GLY A 112 0.75 6.14 -3.44
CA GLY A 112 1.64 6.80 -2.48
C GLY A 112 2.29 8.03 -3.12
N LEU A 113 2.27 9.16 -2.42
CA LEU A 113 2.92 10.40 -2.85
C LEU A 113 3.72 11.01 -1.70
N HIS A 114 5.00 11.27 -1.92
CA HIS A 114 5.89 11.90 -0.98
C HIS A 114 6.90 12.82 -1.70
N SER A 115 7.73 13.51 -0.93
CA SER A 115 8.69 14.50 -1.46
C SER A 115 9.65 13.95 -2.53
N LEU A 116 10.09 12.71 -2.35
CA LEU A 116 11.00 12.02 -3.27
C LEU A 116 10.34 11.31 -4.47
N GLY A 117 9.01 11.35 -4.62
CA GLY A 117 8.33 10.68 -5.73
C GLY A 117 6.94 10.13 -5.42
N SER A 118 6.44 9.31 -6.34
CA SER A 118 5.14 8.64 -6.22
C SER A 118 5.18 7.23 -6.77
N TYR A 119 4.32 6.37 -6.28
CA TYR A 119 4.17 5.01 -6.76
C TYR A 119 2.72 4.54 -6.64
N LEU A 120 2.31 3.64 -7.52
CA LEU A 120 1.00 3.02 -7.50
C LEU A 120 1.16 1.53 -7.15
N VAL A 121 0.36 1.05 -6.20
CA VAL A 121 0.31 -0.37 -5.83
C VAL A 121 -1.08 -0.88 -6.16
N PHE A 122 -1.13 -1.98 -6.90
CA PHE A 122 -2.33 -2.77 -7.14
C PHE A 122 -2.16 -4.11 -6.44
N TYR A 123 -3.07 -4.44 -5.53
CA TYR A 123 -3.13 -5.77 -4.95
C TYR A 123 -4.01 -6.66 -5.81
N GLU A 124 -3.37 -7.54 -6.59
CA GLU A 124 -4.04 -8.59 -7.34
C GLU A 124 -4.38 -9.76 -6.38
N ASN A 125 -5.35 -9.52 -5.50
CA ASN A 125 -5.88 -10.56 -4.62
C ASN A 125 -7.41 -10.53 -4.67
N SER A 126 -8.01 -11.66 -5.04
CA SER A 126 -9.46 -11.85 -5.07
C SER A 126 -10.05 -12.30 -3.73
N LEU A 127 -9.19 -12.66 -2.76
CA LEU A 127 -9.57 -13.06 -1.41
C LEU A 127 -9.53 -11.83 -0.50
N PHE A 128 -10.54 -11.72 0.35
CA PHE A 128 -10.73 -10.60 1.28
C PHE A 128 -10.74 -11.16 2.70
N SER A 129 -9.89 -10.64 3.59
CA SER A 129 -9.90 -10.86 5.04
C SER A 129 -10.51 -9.66 5.76
#